data_AF-A0A950HQA4-F1
#
_entry.id   AF-A0A950HQA4-F1
#
_cell.length_a   1.000
_cell.length_b   1.000
_cell.length_c   1.000
_cell.angle_alpha   90.00
_cell.angle_beta   90.00
_cell.angle_gamma   90.00
#
_symmetry.space_group_name_H-M   'P 1'
#
loop_
_entity.id
_entity.type
_entity.pdbx_description
1 polymer ?
#
loop_
_entity_poly.entity_id
_entity_poly.type
_entity_poly.pdbx_seq_one_letter_code
_entity_poly.pdbx_strand_id
1 'polypeptide(L)'
;MPDPSSGDLKALADTRLSEAMLLLEGKHYSGAYYLAGYAVECGIKAIIAASFKSGVIPSGRFVERVYSHDLKQLMALAGLSDLIDAACRASSDLEANWALVALWSEASRYEIIDPSALP
;
A
#
# COMPACT_ATOMS: atom_id res chain seq x y z
N MET A 1 -18.56 -8.30 -8.90
CA MET A 1 -17.34 -8.39 -9.71
C MET A 1 -16.50 -9.52 -9.17
N PRO A 2 -15.72 -10.24 -10.00
CA PRO A 2 -14.75 -11.22 -9.50
C PRO A 2 -13.67 -10.53 -8.64
N ASP A 3 -13.11 -11.26 -7.68
CA ASP A 3 -11.96 -10.80 -6.89
C ASP A 3 -10.74 -10.59 -7.81
N PRO A 4 -9.91 -9.56 -7.57
CA PRO A 4 -8.80 -9.23 -8.47
C PRO A 4 -7.66 -10.24 -8.35
N SER A 5 -7.04 -10.57 -9.48
CA SER A 5 -5.82 -11.38 -9.51
C SER A 5 -4.59 -10.58 -9.05
N SER A 6 -3.46 -11.26 -8.82
CA SER A 6 -2.17 -10.60 -8.60
C SER A 6 -1.80 -9.64 -9.75
N GLY A 7 -2.11 -10.01 -11.00
CA GLY A 7 -1.87 -9.17 -12.16
C GLY A 7 -2.75 -7.91 -12.18
N ASP A 8 -4.04 -8.06 -11.84
CA ASP A 8 -4.97 -6.92 -11.75
C ASP A 8 -4.55 -5.96 -10.64
N LEU A 9 -4.14 -6.48 -9.48
CA LEU A 9 -3.65 -5.69 -8.36
C LEU A 9 -2.34 -4.95 -8.71
N LYS A 10 -1.43 -5.59 -9.44
CA LYS A 10 -0.23 -4.93 -9.93
C LYS A 10 -0.56 -3.80 -10.90
N ALA A 11 -1.44 -4.04 -11.87
CA ALA A 11 -1.87 -3.01 -12.81
C ALA A 11 -2.58 -1.83 -12.10
N LEU A 12 -3.38 -2.12 -11.07
CA LEU A 12 -3.99 -1.10 -10.22
C LEU A 12 -2.94 -0.32 -9.43
N ALA A 13 -1.91 -0.98 -8.88
CA ALA A 13 -0.83 -0.31 -8.19
C ALA A 13 -0.12 0.71 -9.10
N ASP A 14 0.25 0.28 -10.32
CA ASP A 14 0.89 1.14 -11.31
C ASP A 14 -0.02 2.31 -11.72
N THR A 15 -1.31 2.05 -11.92
CA THR A 15 -2.31 3.08 -12.26
C THR A 15 -2.45 4.11 -11.15
N ARG A 16 -2.61 3.67 -9.90
CA ARG A 16 -2.79 4.55 -8.74
C ARG A 16 -1.54 5.38 -8.47
N LEU A 17 -0.35 4.80 -8.68
CA LEU A 17 0.90 5.55 -8.59
C LEU A 17 0.96 6.65 -9.66
N SER A 18 0.65 6.33 -10.91
CA SER A 18 0.62 7.33 -11.99
C SER A 18 -0.37 8.47 -11.70
N GLU A 19 -1.57 8.16 -11.23
CA GLU A 19 -2.56 9.17 -10.84
C GLU A 19 -2.09 10.02 -9.65
N ALA A 20 -1.49 9.39 -8.63
CA ALA A 20 -0.94 10.09 -7.48
C ALA A 20 0.15 11.09 -7.89
N MET A 21 1.03 10.70 -8.82
CA MET A 21 2.07 11.58 -9.36
C MET A 21 1.48 12.78 -10.11
N LEU A 22 0.48 12.56 -10.96
CA LEU A 22 -0.22 13.65 -11.66
C LEU A 22 -0.89 14.63 -10.69
N LEU A 23 -1.54 14.12 -9.63
CA LEU A 23 -2.14 14.95 -8.59
C LEU A 23 -1.08 15.73 -7.82
N LEU A 24 0.07 15.12 -7.52
CA LEU A 24 1.17 15.78 -6.83
C LEU A 24 1.74 16.93 -7.67
N GLU A 25 1.97 16.72 -8.96
CA GLU A 25 2.39 17.76 -9.92
C GLU A 25 1.36 18.91 -9.97
N GLY A 26 0.07 18.57 -9.94
CA GLY A 26 -1.04 19.52 -9.85
C GLY A 26 -1.24 20.17 -8.47
N LYS A 27 -0.39 19.87 -7.48
CA LYS A 27 -0.51 20.35 -6.09
C LYS A 27 -1.81 19.94 -5.39
N HIS A 28 -2.39 18.82 -5.79
CA HIS A 28 -3.57 18.20 -5.19
C HIS A 28 -3.15 17.16 -4.12
N TYR A 29 -2.51 17.64 -3.05
CA TYR A 29 -1.79 16.80 -2.09
C TYR A 29 -2.65 15.76 -1.37
N SER A 30 -3.87 16.11 -0.93
CA SER A 30 -4.78 15.14 -0.29
C SER A 30 -5.07 13.95 -1.20
N GLY A 31 -5.39 14.25 -2.48
CA GLY A 31 -5.68 13.22 -3.47
C GLY A 31 -4.43 12.41 -3.84
N ALA A 32 -3.28 13.08 -3.96
CA ALA A 32 -2.01 12.42 -4.24
C ALA A 32 -1.65 11.42 -3.14
N TYR A 33 -1.72 11.83 -1.87
CA TYR A 33 -1.44 10.94 -0.72
C TYR A 33 -2.45 9.79 -0.64
N TYR A 34 -3.74 10.08 -0.83
CA TYR A 34 -4.78 9.06 -0.81
C TYR A 34 -4.55 7.96 -1.87
N LEU A 35 -4.27 8.35 -3.12
CA LEU A 35 -4.01 7.40 -4.20
C LEU A 35 -2.65 6.69 -4.06
N ALA A 36 -1.62 7.39 -3.55
CA ALA A 36 -0.32 6.78 -3.29
C ALA A 36 -0.43 5.63 -2.26
N GLY A 37 -1.23 5.80 -1.20
CA GLY A 37 -1.46 4.72 -0.24
C GLY A 37 -2.15 3.50 -0.86
N TYR A 38 -3.12 3.70 -1.76
CA TYR A 38 -3.69 2.59 -2.51
C TYR A 38 -2.69 1.93 -3.47
N ALA A 39 -1.77 2.69 -4.08
CA ALA A 39 -0.73 2.10 -4.90
C ALA A 39 0.11 1.10 -4.10
N VAL A 40 0.51 1.48 -2.88
CA VAL A 40 1.24 0.63 -1.95
C VAL A 40 0.40 -0.58 -1.50
N GLU A 41 -0.86 -0.37 -1.11
CA GLU A 41 -1.77 -1.44 -0.73
C GLU A 41 -1.92 -2.48 -1.85
N CYS A 42 -2.22 -2.03 -3.07
CA CYS A 42 -2.39 -2.90 -4.23
C CYS A 42 -1.11 -3.67 -4.55
N GLY A 43 0.07 -3.02 -4.46
CA GLY A 43 1.36 -3.68 -4.66
C GLY A 43 1.60 -4.80 -3.65
N ILE A 44 1.35 -4.55 -2.36
CA ILE A 44 1.50 -5.57 -1.31
C ILE A 44 0.48 -6.69 -1.50
N LYS A 45 -0.78 -6.37 -1.77
CA LYS A 45 -1.82 -7.38 -2.03
C LYS A 45 -1.52 -8.20 -3.28
N ALA A 46 -0.86 -7.64 -4.30
CA ALA A 46 -0.42 -8.40 -5.47
C ALA A 46 0.62 -9.47 -5.09
N ILE A 47 1.55 -9.14 -4.17
CA ILE A 47 2.54 -10.08 -3.64
C ILE A 47 1.85 -11.19 -2.83
N ILE A 48 0.90 -10.83 -1.96
CA ILE A 48 0.11 -11.81 -1.20
C ILE A 48 -0.68 -12.72 -2.15
N ALA A 49 -1.34 -12.15 -3.17
CA ALA A 49 -2.09 -12.90 -4.17
C ALA A 49 -1.20 -13.89 -4.94
N ALA A 50 0.03 -13.48 -5.29
CA ALA A 50 1.02 -14.36 -5.93
C ALA A 50 1.53 -15.50 -5.02
N SER A 51 1.39 -15.37 -3.69
CA SER A 51 1.86 -16.38 -2.74
C SER A 51 0.91 -17.58 -2.60
N PHE A 52 -0.36 -17.44 -3.02
CA PHE A 52 -1.32 -18.54 -2.97
C PHE A 52 -0.93 -19.65 -3.95
N LYS A 53 -0.98 -20.89 -3.47
CA LYS A 53 -0.62 -22.08 -4.25
C LYS A 53 -1.89 -22.82 -4.70
N SER A 54 -1.94 -23.15 -5.99
CA SER A 54 -3.00 -24.00 -6.52
C SER A 54 -3.06 -25.35 -5.80
N GLY A 55 -4.27 -25.85 -5.53
CA GLY A 55 -4.49 -27.11 -4.82
C GLY A 55 -4.28 -27.04 -3.30
N VAL A 56 -4.04 -25.85 -2.74
CA VAL A 56 -3.91 -25.63 -1.29
C VAL A 56 -5.04 -24.73 -0.82
N ILE A 57 -5.78 -25.17 0.20
CA ILE A 57 -6.77 -24.34 0.88
C ILE A 57 -6.02 -23.47 1.91
N PRO A 58 -6.00 -22.14 1.75
CA PRO A 58 -5.36 -21.25 2.71
C PRO A 58 -6.15 -21.18 4.01
N SER A 59 -5.51 -20.71 5.09
CA SER A 59 -6.20 -20.41 6.34
C SER A 59 -7.26 -19.33 6.12
N GLY A 60 -8.51 -19.57 6.56
CA GLY A 60 -9.58 -18.58 6.46
C GLY A 60 -9.25 -17.26 7.15
N ARG A 61 -8.61 -17.32 8.33
CA ARG A 61 -8.13 -16.14 9.06
C ARG A 61 -7.05 -15.38 8.30
N PHE A 62 -6.21 -16.09 7.53
CA PHE A 62 -5.22 -15.44 6.68
C PHE A 62 -5.93 -14.65 5.58
N VAL A 63 -6.87 -15.30 4.87
CA VAL A 63 -7.64 -14.68 3.77
C VAL A 63 -8.42 -13.46 4.27
N GLU A 64 -9.10 -13.57 5.42
CA GLU A 64 -9.84 -12.45 6.02
C GLU A 64 -8.94 -11.21 6.24
N ARG A 65 -7.72 -11.41 6.75
CA ARG A 65 -6.78 -10.33 7.01
C ARG A 65 -6.23 -9.68 5.74
N VAL A 66 -6.22 -10.39 4.60
CA VAL A 66 -5.85 -9.80 3.30
C VAL A 66 -6.84 -8.69 2.88
N TYR A 67 -8.08 -8.72 3.36
CA TYR A 67 -9.07 -7.66 3.09
C TYR A 67 -8.91 -6.43 3.97
N SER A 68 -7.97 -6.42 4.92
CA SER A 68 -7.63 -5.21 5.65
C SER A 68 -7.02 -4.13 4.74
N HIS A 69 -7.06 -2.88 5.22
CA HIS A 69 -6.41 -1.71 4.62
C HIS A 69 -5.21 -1.23 5.46
N ASP A 70 -4.75 -2.06 6.41
CA ASP A 70 -3.61 -1.75 7.28
C ASP A 70 -2.31 -2.18 6.59
N LEU A 71 -1.52 -1.20 6.12
CA LEU A 71 -0.30 -1.48 5.35
C LEU A 71 0.75 -2.26 6.16
N LYS A 72 0.85 -2.05 7.47
CA LYS A 72 1.81 -2.80 8.32
C LYS A 72 1.38 -4.24 8.46
N GLN A 73 0.09 -4.47 8.63
CA GLN A 73 -0.48 -5.81 8.67
C GLN A 73 -0.28 -6.54 7.34
N LEU A 74 -0.55 -5.87 6.22
CA LEU A 74 -0.38 -6.43 4.89
C LEU A 74 1.09 -6.75 4.59
N MET A 75 2.03 -5.89 4.98
CA MET A 75 3.47 -6.18 4.87
C MET A 75 3.88 -7.45 5.62
N ALA A 76 3.35 -7.64 6.82
CA ALA A 76 3.60 -8.86 7.60
C ALA A 76 2.99 -10.10 6.92
N LEU A 77 1.77 -9.99 6.37
CA LEU A 77 1.15 -11.09 5.61
C LEU A 77 1.90 -11.43 4.32
N ALA A 78 2.52 -10.43 3.69
CA ALA A 78 3.35 -10.60 2.49
C ALA A 78 4.73 -11.20 2.82
N GLY A 79 5.09 -11.35 4.10
CA GLY A 79 6.41 -11.82 4.51
C GLY A 79 7.54 -10.83 4.23
N LEU A 80 7.23 -9.53 4.20
CA LEU A 80 8.18 -8.47 3.82
C LEU A 80 8.70 -7.63 4.99
N SER A 81 8.26 -7.91 6.23
CA SER A 81 8.67 -7.14 7.43
C SER A 81 10.18 -7.02 7.59
N ASP A 82 10.91 -8.14 7.53
CA ASP A 82 12.37 -8.11 7.71
C ASP A 82 13.07 -7.34 6.58
N LEU A 83 12.52 -7.40 5.37
CA LEU A 83 13.06 -6.73 4.19
C LEU A 83 12.88 -5.21 4.29
N ILE A 84 11.68 -4.73 4.65
CA ILE A 84 11.45 -3.30 4.82
C ILE A 84 12.24 -2.75 6.01
N ASP A 85 12.34 -3.50 7.11
CA ASP A 85 13.12 -3.08 8.27
C ASP A 85 14.62 -2.95 7.94
N ALA A 86 15.16 -3.89 7.17
CA ALA A 86 16.55 -3.81 6.70
C ALA A 86 16.75 -2.63 5.74
N ALA A 87 15.80 -2.37 4.84
CA ALA A 87 15.86 -1.27 3.89
C ALA A 87 15.77 0.09 4.59
N CYS A 88 14.88 0.26 5.56
CA CYS A 88 14.78 1.47 6.39
C CYS A 88 16.05 1.72 7.19
N ARG A 89 16.65 0.68 7.81
CA ARG A 89 17.95 0.83 8.49
C ARG A 89 19.08 1.27 7.56
N ALA A 90 18.99 0.94 6.27
CA ALA A 90 19.98 1.30 5.27
C ALA A 90 19.71 2.69 4.61
N SER A 91 18.54 3.29 4.83
CA SER A 91 18.14 4.55 4.21
C SER A 91 17.20 5.35 5.11
N SER A 92 17.71 6.46 5.65
CA SER A 92 16.92 7.40 6.47
C SER A 92 15.74 7.98 5.71
N ASP A 93 15.88 8.22 4.40
CA ASP A 93 14.81 8.73 3.56
C ASP A 93 13.68 7.71 3.42
N LEU A 94 14.03 6.43 3.22
CA LEU A 94 13.04 5.36 3.17
C LEU A 94 12.37 5.17 4.53
N GLU A 95 13.13 5.24 5.62
CA GLU A 95 12.58 5.16 6.98
C GLU A 95 11.55 6.26 7.23
N ALA A 96 11.89 7.52 6.92
CA ALA A 96 10.99 8.65 7.09
C ALA A 96 9.74 8.54 6.19
N ASN A 97 9.93 8.20 4.92
CA ASN A 97 8.83 8.04 3.97
C ASN A 97 7.91 6.88 4.36
N TRP A 98 8.47 5.75 4.81
CA TRP A 98 7.69 4.61 5.28
C TRP A 98 6.93 4.94 6.56
N ALA A 99 7.53 5.69 7.49
CA ALA A 99 6.85 6.15 8.70
C ALA A 99 5.60 6.98 8.37
N LEU A 100 5.66 7.82 7.34
CA LEU A 100 4.52 8.59 6.85
C LEU A 100 3.49 7.72 6.13
N VAL A 101 3.92 6.94 5.13
CA VAL A 101 3.03 6.07 4.35
C VAL A 101 2.31 5.06 5.23
N ALA A 102 2.95 4.53 6.26
CA ALA A 102 2.35 3.56 7.16
C ALA A 102 1.29 4.17 8.12
N LEU A 103 1.07 5.48 8.10
CA LEU A 103 -0.06 6.16 8.75
C LEU A 103 -1.30 6.23 7.83
N TRP A 104 -1.14 5.95 6.53
CA TRP A 104 -2.26 5.96 5.59
C TRP A 104 -3.33 4.95 6.00
N SER A 105 -4.57 5.34 5.79
CA SER A 105 -5.71 4.43 5.81
C SER A 105 -6.72 4.86 4.75
N GLU A 106 -7.71 4.01 4.47
CA GLU A 106 -8.81 4.39 3.58
C GLU A 106 -9.58 5.63 4.05
N ALA A 107 -9.49 6.00 5.34
CA ALA A 107 -10.10 7.19 5.91
C ALA A 107 -9.39 8.49 5.52
N SER A 108 -8.12 8.42 5.07
CA SER A 108 -7.39 9.59 4.56
C SER A 108 -8.07 10.26 3.37
N ARG A 109 -9.06 9.60 2.73
CA ARG A 109 -9.97 10.23 1.76
C ARG A 109 -10.77 11.42 2.30
N TYR A 110 -10.95 11.49 3.62
CA TYR A 110 -11.68 12.55 4.31
C TYR A 110 -10.74 13.60 4.92
N GLU A 111 -9.43 13.46 4.74
CA GLU A 111 -8.44 14.40 5.26
C GLU A 111 -8.13 15.48 4.22
N ILE A 112 -7.88 16.69 4.71
CA ILE A 112 -7.31 17.77 3.90
C ILE A 112 -5.85 17.90 4.30
N ILE A 113 -4.96 17.55 3.37
CA ILE A 113 -3.52 17.70 3.55
C ILE A 113 -3.12 19.06 2.98
N ASP A 114 -2.78 19.96 3.90
CA ASP A 114 -2.12 21.21 3.60
C ASP A 114 -0.60 21.01 3.69
N PRO A 115 0.18 21.27 2.63
CA PRO A 115 1.64 21.17 2.67
C PRO A 115 2.28 22.03 3.75
N SER A 116 1.65 23.14 4.13
CA SER A 116 2.13 24.01 5.20
C SER A 116 1.88 23.47 6.61
N ALA A 117 1.06 22.42 6.72
CA ALA A 117 0.76 21.72 7.96
C ALA A 117 1.60 20.43 8.14
N LEU A 118 2.41 20.05 7.14
CA LEU A 118 3.40 18.99 7.29
C LEU A 118 4.63 19.55 8.04
N PRO A 119 5.16 18.82 9.05
CA PRO A 119 6.32 19.25 9.82
C PRO A 119 7.60 19.39 8.99
#